data_AF-A0A0K3CKM2-F1
#
_entry.id   AF-A0A0K3CKM2-F1
#
_cell.length_a   1.000
_cell.length_b   1.000
_cell.length_c   1.000
_cell.angle_alpha   90.00
_cell.angle_beta   90.00
_cell.angle_gamma   90.00
#
_symmetry.space_group_name_H-M   'P 1'
#
loop_
_entity.id
_entity.type
_entity.pdbx_description
1 polymer ?
#
loop_
_entity_poly.entity_id
_entity_poly.type
_entity_poly.pdbx_seq_one_letter_code
_entity_poly.pdbx_strand_id
1 'polypeptide(L)'
;MPPKPKGLKASAKRAAPTETPAPAGPALNAEKTMPLDEDALTLADLFELRANVLEILYPLPTSLTPGDTDFDRADDARNLLRGILHGCAVLEPFVEEWDAGSYRTDDKDGPRSYKEVKKRRQEAGEDKLEALGVGANGSITEGQLLFLQGFALHYLGALFEPSDDALKPSAVKNAQGTKKRKVDLREPQTREGWLEAAHERLQLLVDGVMEHNDWHDMDGEDIQEESSRMTLNSLFEGEYAHCTVDLADALFAAGRAEDAMNLISSPSSRWNSRPGFIFLLDHPLVSQDDAVLAWLRAYSACVPLAERHPEETGGANALRRIMENLDRIRAVLQQPAGVELPAKKDGEDDDEEEEDDNVREHPWACMSDESREREPFWRFLMDVVEADCLASQFILLEDAVEAKYRPDAGDEAEDEEDAEVTPLPLDADEVKQAKEASEKALDALRKTIATLASLPSALAHPSAKLAQYRKLEEVLLVSSALINPDETDALRANEEEVAKVRKEGGLDELDGEDGDEGDAGGAKDEEE
;
A
#
# COMPACT_ATOMS: atom_id res chain seq x y z
N MET A 1 21.18 64.02 -19.35
CA MET A 1 20.08 63.40 -20.11
C MET A 1 20.29 61.89 -20.09
N PRO A 2 19.26 61.11 -19.74
CA PRO A 2 19.36 59.66 -19.63
C PRO A 2 19.45 59.02 -21.02
N PRO A 3 20.21 57.91 -21.19
CA PRO A 3 20.15 57.14 -22.43
C PRO A 3 18.84 56.34 -22.51
N LYS A 4 18.22 56.43 -23.69
CA LYS A 4 16.98 55.78 -24.16
C LYS A 4 17.06 54.24 -24.19
N PRO A 5 15.91 53.54 -24.19
CA PRO A 5 15.81 52.09 -24.08
C PRO A 5 16.17 51.37 -25.38
N LYS A 6 16.80 50.20 -25.25
CA LYS A 6 16.85 49.13 -26.26
C LYS A 6 16.06 47.97 -25.64
N GLY A 7 15.07 47.33 -26.24
CA GLY A 7 14.64 47.23 -27.62
C GLY A 7 14.10 45.81 -27.75
N LEU A 8 12.79 45.66 -27.61
CA LEU A 8 12.07 44.40 -27.86
C LEU A 8 12.32 43.97 -29.31
N LYS A 9 12.78 42.73 -29.49
CA LYS A 9 12.63 41.97 -30.72
C LYS A 9 11.89 40.67 -30.41
N ALA A 10 10.60 40.65 -30.70
CA ALA A 10 9.94 39.47 -31.24
C ALA A 10 10.59 39.19 -32.62
N SER A 11 10.70 37.99 -33.19
CA SER A 11 9.90 36.77 -33.04
C SER A 11 10.57 35.65 -33.85
N ALA A 12 10.14 34.42 -33.57
CA ALA A 12 10.08 33.26 -34.47
C ALA A 12 11.38 32.49 -34.78
N LYS A 13 11.58 31.41 -34.02
CA LYS A 13 11.92 30.12 -34.63
C LYS A 13 10.89 29.10 -34.15
N ARG A 14 10.01 28.69 -35.07
CA ARG A 14 9.09 27.57 -34.92
C ARG A 14 9.89 26.37 -34.38
N ALA A 15 9.55 25.88 -33.20
CA ALA A 15 9.85 24.51 -32.82
C ALA A 15 8.98 23.61 -33.70
N ALA A 16 9.63 22.69 -34.43
CA ALA A 16 8.95 21.54 -35.00
C ALA A 16 8.35 20.70 -33.87
N PRO A 17 7.25 19.96 -34.09
CA PRO A 17 6.75 19.03 -33.10
C PRO A 17 7.86 18.03 -32.82
N THR A 18 8.40 18.07 -31.61
CA THR A 18 9.40 17.11 -31.16
C THR A 18 8.60 15.89 -30.77
N GLU A 19 8.85 14.80 -31.48
CA GLU A 19 8.33 13.47 -31.17
C GLU A 19 8.55 13.22 -29.68
N THR A 20 7.46 12.90 -28.99
CA THR A 20 7.43 12.60 -27.56
C THR A 20 8.33 11.39 -27.32
N PRO A 21 9.46 11.51 -26.59
CA PRO A 21 10.14 10.34 -26.08
C PRO A 21 9.22 9.67 -25.05
N ALA A 22 9.28 8.34 -24.96
CA ALA A 22 8.61 7.59 -23.89
C ALA A 22 8.97 8.17 -22.51
N PRO A 23 8.09 7.99 -21.50
CA PRO A 23 8.29 8.57 -20.17
C PRO A 23 9.51 7.91 -19.52
N ALA A 24 10.68 8.53 -19.69
CA ALA A 24 11.81 8.30 -18.79
C ALA A 24 11.34 8.73 -17.40
N GLY A 25 11.43 7.81 -16.43
CA GLY A 25 11.12 8.12 -15.04
C GLY A 25 11.93 9.31 -14.52
N PRO A 26 11.57 9.86 -13.34
CA PRO A 26 12.26 11.02 -12.79
C PRO A 26 13.78 10.80 -12.78
N ALA A 27 14.53 11.81 -13.21
CA ALA A 27 15.99 11.72 -13.35
C ALA A 27 16.66 11.75 -11.96
N LEU A 28 16.88 10.58 -11.38
CA LEU A 28 17.45 10.42 -10.05
C LEU A 28 18.89 10.97 -9.97
N ASN A 29 19.23 11.61 -8.84
CA ASN A 29 20.61 12.05 -8.58
C ASN A 29 21.51 10.85 -8.21
N ALA A 30 22.11 10.23 -9.22
CA ALA A 30 23.12 9.18 -9.04
C ALA A 30 24.32 9.63 -8.17
N GLU A 31 24.58 10.94 -8.04
CA GLU A 31 25.65 11.48 -7.20
C GLU A 31 25.34 11.45 -5.68
N LYS A 32 24.09 11.19 -5.29
CA LYS A 32 23.64 11.19 -3.88
C LYS A 32 23.15 9.84 -3.37
N THR A 33 23.01 8.86 -4.25
CA THR A 33 22.84 7.46 -3.88
C THR A 33 24.16 6.95 -3.30
N MET A 34 24.10 6.03 -2.33
CA MET A 34 25.31 5.33 -1.89
C MET A 34 26.01 4.78 -3.15
N PRO A 35 27.34 4.92 -3.31
CA PRO A 35 28.02 4.39 -4.48
C PRO A 35 27.87 2.87 -4.45
N LEU A 36 26.90 2.39 -5.21
CA LEU A 36 26.71 0.98 -5.48
C LEU A 36 27.79 0.59 -6.50
N ASP A 37 28.48 -0.53 -6.28
CA ASP A 37 29.45 -1.02 -7.26
C ASP A 37 28.73 -1.21 -8.61
N GLU A 38 28.99 -0.32 -9.57
CA GLU A 38 28.37 -0.28 -10.90
C GLU A 38 28.53 -1.61 -11.67
N ASP A 39 29.40 -2.49 -11.18
CA ASP A 39 29.76 -3.77 -11.79
C ASP A 39 29.03 -5.00 -11.19
N ALA A 40 28.14 -4.87 -10.18
CA ALA A 40 27.66 -6.05 -9.45
C ALA A 40 26.20 -6.13 -8.97
N LEU A 41 25.32 -5.13 -9.14
CA LEU A 41 23.92 -5.32 -8.72
C LEU A 41 23.14 -6.20 -9.69
N THR A 42 22.79 -7.37 -9.19
CA THR A 42 21.92 -8.34 -9.86
C THR A 42 20.46 -8.00 -9.58
N LEU A 43 19.56 -8.57 -10.39
CA LEU A 43 18.12 -8.47 -10.13
C LEU A 43 17.74 -9.04 -8.75
N ALA A 44 18.40 -10.12 -8.31
CA ALA A 44 18.17 -10.71 -6.99
C ALA A 44 18.57 -9.76 -5.86
N ASP A 45 19.69 -9.05 -5.98
CA ASP A 45 20.11 -8.05 -4.99
C ASP A 45 19.07 -6.92 -4.85
N LEU A 46 18.39 -6.54 -5.93
CA LEU A 46 17.31 -5.53 -5.87
C LEU A 46 16.08 -6.03 -5.09
N PHE A 47 15.73 -7.31 -5.21
CA PHE A 47 14.67 -7.92 -4.40
C PHE A 47 15.08 -8.07 -2.93
N GLU A 48 16.36 -8.35 -2.65
CA GLU A 48 16.87 -8.33 -1.28
C GLU A 48 16.82 -6.92 -0.67
N LEU A 49 17.19 -5.88 -1.44
CA LEU A 49 17.03 -4.49 -1.02
C LEU A 49 15.56 -4.15 -0.75
N ARG A 50 14.62 -4.63 -1.56
CA ARG A 50 13.18 -4.48 -1.32
C ARG A 50 12.78 -5.11 0.02
N ALA A 51 13.20 -6.35 0.28
CA ALA A 51 12.89 -7.04 1.54
C ALA A 51 13.43 -6.24 2.74
N ASN A 52 14.68 -5.76 2.66
CA ASN A 52 15.30 -4.92 3.69
C ASN A 52 14.53 -3.60 3.92
N VAL A 53 14.03 -2.96 2.86
CA VAL A 53 13.17 -1.78 3.00
C VAL A 53 11.91 -2.13 3.78
N LEU A 54 11.25 -3.24 3.45
CA LEU A 54 10.04 -3.66 4.15
C LEU A 54 10.30 -4.00 5.62
N GLU A 55 11.44 -4.61 5.95
CA GLU A 55 11.83 -4.84 7.36
C GLU A 55 12.13 -3.54 8.12
N ILE A 56 12.51 -2.47 7.41
CA ILE A 56 12.72 -1.16 8.01
C ILE A 56 11.38 -0.47 8.25
N LEU A 57 10.49 -0.46 7.25
CA LEU A 57 9.21 0.26 7.26
C LEU A 57 8.12 -0.47 8.04
N TYR A 58 8.18 -1.79 8.06
CA TYR A 58 7.29 -2.68 8.80
C TYR A 58 8.15 -3.55 9.72
N PRO A 59 8.82 -2.94 10.72
CA PRO A 59 9.78 -3.65 11.56
C PRO A 59 9.13 -4.71 12.46
N LEU A 60 7.80 -4.75 12.47
CA LEU A 60 6.99 -5.57 13.31
C LEU A 60 6.18 -6.49 12.41
N PRO A 61 6.11 -7.79 12.73
CA PRO A 61 5.31 -8.72 11.96
C PRO A 61 3.87 -8.22 11.78
N THR A 62 3.32 -7.58 12.81
CA THR A 62 1.93 -7.10 12.92
C THR A 62 1.64 -5.77 12.23
N SER A 63 2.66 -5.07 11.74
CA SER A 63 2.50 -3.73 11.16
C SER A 63 2.04 -3.86 9.70
N LEU A 64 0.85 -3.32 9.43
CA LEU A 64 0.31 -3.17 8.06
C LEU A 64 0.38 -1.73 7.56
N THR A 65 0.76 -0.78 8.43
CA THR A 65 0.96 0.62 8.10
C THR A 65 2.35 1.07 8.57
N PRO A 66 3.06 1.93 7.81
CA PRO A 66 4.43 2.35 8.13
C PRO A 66 4.57 3.29 9.35
N GLY A 67 3.51 3.47 10.14
CA GLY A 67 3.30 4.58 11.09
C GLY A 67 4.20 4.63 12.34
N ASP A 68 5.04 3.61 12.57
CA ASP A 68 5.93 3.53 13.74
C ASP A 68 7.44 3.60 13.36
N THR A 69 7.77 4.00 12.13
CA THR A 69 9.16 4.02 11.67
C THR A 69 9.92 5.22 12.25
N ASP A 70 10.96 4.96 13.04
CA ASP A 70 11.90 6.00 13.53
C ASP A 70 12.48 6.81 12.35
N PHE A 71 12.65 8.12 12.55
CA PHE A 71 13.09 9.05 11.52
C PHE A 71 14.43 8.64 10.88
N ASP A 72 15.38 8.15 11.70
CA ASP A 72 16.68 7.69 11.21
C ASP A 72 16.53 6.43 10.34
N ARG A 73 15.61 5.54 10.71
CA ARG A 73 15.27 4.33 9.93
C ARG A 73 14.56 4.70 8.62
N ALA A 74 13.71 5.72 8.63
CA ALA A 74 13.08 6.24 7.41
C ALA A 74 14.10 6.83 6.43
N ASP A 75 15.14 7.53 6.92
CA ASP A 75 16.24 8.04 6.08
C ASP A 75 17.06 6.88 5.46
N ASP A 76 17.29 5.78 6.18
CA ASP A 76 17.91 4.57 5.64
C ASP A 76 17.05 3.91 4.55
N ALA A 77 15.75 3.72 4.80
CA ALA A 77 14.81 3.20 3.80
C ALA A 77 14.80 4.05 2.52
N ARG A 78 14.76 5.39 2.66
CA ARG A 78 14.84 6.33 1.52
C ARG A 78 16.12 6.17 0.70
N ASN A 79 17.25 5.83 1.32
CA ASN A 79 18.50 5.61 0.61
C ASN A 79 18.48 4.27 -0.15
N LEU A 80 17.96 3.21 0.47
CA LEU A 80 17.80 1.89 -0.18
C LEU A 80 16.83 1.97 -1.36
N LEU A 81 15.69 2.65 -1.20
CA LEU A 81 14.70 2.87 -2.27
C LEU A 81 15.32 3.57 -3.50
N ARG A 82 16.12 4.61 -3.29
CA ARG A 82 16.86 5.24 -4.41
C ARG A 82 17.92 4.32 -5.00
N GLY A 83 18.54 3.46 -4.17
CA GLY A 83 19.45 2.41 -4.63
C GLY A 83 18.77 1.41 -5.55
N ILE A 84 17.55 0.97 -5.21
CA ILE A 84 16.72 0.10 -6.07
C ILE A 84 16.49 0.78 -7.42
N LEU A 85 16.02 2.04 -7.42
CA LEU A 85 15.76 2.75 -8.67
C LEU A 85 17.02 2.95 -9.53
N HIS A 86 18.17 3.22 -8.90
CA HIS A 86 19.45 3.30 -9.60
C HIS A 86 19.83 1.95 -10.23
N GLY A 87 19.70 0.85 -9.47
CA GLY A 87 19.95 -0.49 -9.98
C GLY A 87 19.02 -0.87 -11.13
N CYS A 88 17.73 -0.54 -11.03
CA CYS A 88 16.79 -0.70 -12.13
C CYS A 88 17.27 0.05 -13.39
N ALA A 89 17.72 1.30 -13.26
CA ALA A 89 18.23 2.09 -14.38
C ALA A 89 19.52 1.53 -15.01
N VAL A 90 20.33 0.79 -14.23
CA VAL A 90 21.52 0.07 -14.73
C VAL A 90 21.13 -1.19 -15.52
N LEU A 91 20.10 -1.92 -15.07
CA LEU A 91 19.65 -3.17 -15.70
C LEU A 91 18.74 -2.94 -16.91
N GLU A 92 17.93 -1.89 -16.88
CA GLU A 92 16.94 -1.53 -17.92
C GLU A 92 17.47 -1.57 -19.37
N PRO A 93 18.71 -1.12 -19.68
CA PRO A 93 19.22 -1.15 -21.05
C PRO A 93 19.46 -2.55 -21.61
N PHE A 94 19.40 -3.59 -20.78
CA PHE A 94 19.55 -4.99 -21.19
C PHE A 94 18.21 -5.71 -21.38
N VAL A 95 17.08 -5.08 -21.06
CA VAL A 95 15.75 -5.71 -21.08
C VAL A 95 14.97 -5.25 -22.31
N GLU A 96 14.38 -6.21 -23.03
CA GLU A 96 13.45 -5.93 -24.13
C GLU A 96 12.05 -5.62 -23.59
N GLU A 97 11.42 -4.57 -24.11
CA GLU A 97 10.03 -4.20 -23.78
C GLU A 97 9.04 -5.20 -24.43
N TRP A 98 7.97 -5.56 -23.74
CA TRP A 98 7.00 -6.58 -24.17
C TRP A 98 6.31 -6.24 -25.49
N ASP A 99 6.06 -4.95 -25.75
CA ASP A 99 5.44 -4.44 -26.97
C ASP A 99 6.41 -4.38 -28.17
N ALA A 100 7.71 -4.69 -27.95
CA ALA A 100 8.73 -4.75 -28.99
C ALA A 100 8.41 -5.78 -30.09
N GLY A 101 7.48 -6.71 -29.82
CA GLY A 101 6.94 -7.66 -30.81
C GLY A 101 6.37 -7.00 -32.06
N SER A 102 5.75 -5.83 -31.93
CA SER A 102 5.23 -5.05 -33.07
C SER A 102 6.34 -4.40 -33.92
N TYR A 103 7.54 -4.23 -33.35
CA TYR A 103 8.72 -3.66 -33.99
C TYR A 103 9.67 -4.71 -34.59
N ARG A 104 9.55 -5.99 -34.16
CA ARG A 104 10.32 -7.13 -34.71
C ARG A 104 10.02 -7.39 -36.19
N THR A 105 8.83 -7.05 -36.68
CA THR A 105 8.39 -7.28 -38.06
C THR A 105 8.79 -6.19 -39.04
N ASP A 106 8.97 -4.95 -38.57
CA ASP A 106 9.15 -3.77 -39.43
C ASP A 106 10.51 -3.06 -39.28
N ASP A 107 11.37 -3.48 -38.34
CA ASP A 107 12.71 -2.90 -38.10
C ASP A 107 12.67 -1.38 -37.80
N LYS A 108 11.52 -0.90 -37.28
CA LYS A 108 11.21 0.49 -36.91
C LYS A 108 11.74 0.84 -35.52
N ASP A 109 12.03 2.12 -35.31
CA ASP A 109 12.45 2.67 -34.02
C ASP A 109 11.24 2.77 -33.08
N GLY A 110 11.19 1.89 -32.08
CA GLY A 110 10.34 1.98 -30.89
C GLY A 110 11.03 2.75 -29.75
N PRO A 111 10.34 2.96 -28.61
CA PRO A 111 10.82 3.82 -27.52
C PRO A 111 12.13 3.38 -26.86
N ARG A 112 12.53 2.10 -26.99
CA ARG A 112 13.93 1.66 -27.09
C ARG A 112 14.10 0.89 -28.39
N SER A 113 15.04 1.28 -29.25
CA SER A 113 15.26 0.49 -30.47
C SER A 113 15.72 -0.92 -30.04
N TYR A 114 14.96 -1.95 -30.42
CA TYR A 114 15.33 -3.37 -30.22
C TYR A 114 16.80 -3.64 -30.63
N LYS A 115 17.28 -2.91 -31.64
CA LYS A 115 18.68 -2.90 -32.09
C LYS A 115 19.67 -2.49 -31.01
N GLU A 116 19.36 -1.45 -30.22
CA GLU A 116 20.23 -0.96 -29.15
C GLU A 116 20.29 -1.95 -28.00
N VAL A 117 19.15 -2.48 -27.54
CA VAL A 117 19.10 -3.50 -26.48
C VAL A 117 19.89 -4.74 -26.92
N LYS A 118 19.63 -5.24 -28.13
CA LYS A 118 20.36 -6.38 -28.70
C LYS A 118 21.87 -6.12 -28.79
N LYS A 119 22.28 -4.93 -29.20
CA LYS A 119 23.69 -4.53 -29.25
C LYS A 119 24.31 -4.54 -27.84
N ARG A 120 23.66 -3.94 -26.85
CA ARG A 120 24.17 -3.91 -25.46
C ARG A 120 24.25 -5.30 -24.85
N ARG A 121 23.26 -6.17 -25.10
CA ARG A 121 23.30 -7.58 -24.70
C ARG A 121 24.47 -8.33 -25.35
N GLN A 122 24.71 -8.13 -26.65
CA GLN A 122 25.86 -8.71 -27.35
C GLN A 122 27.20 -8.21 -26.80
N GLU A 123 27.30 -6.92 -26.47
CA GLU A 123 28.50 -6.32 -25.89
C GLU A 123 28.77 -6.82 -24.45
N ALA A 124 27.72 -7.09 -23.67
CA ALA A 124 27.85 -7.64 -22.32
C ALA A 124 28.28 -9.12 -22.31
N GLY A 125 27.76 -9.91 -23.25
CA GLY A 125 27.96 -11.36 -23.30
C GLY A 125 27.01 -12.13 -22.38
N GLU A 126 26.75 -13.40 -22.72
CA GLU A 126 25.77 -14.26 -22.03
C GLU A 126 26.13 -14.46 -20.55
N ASP A 127 27.39 -14.77 -20.24
CA ASP A 127 27.87 -14.95 -18.85
C ASP A 127 27.56 -13.74 -17.95
N LYS A 128 27.71 -12.51 -18.48
CA LYS A 128 27.43 -11.29 -17.73
C LYS A 128 25.92 -11.09 -17.55
N LEU A 129 25.12 -11.37 -18.57
CA LEU A 129 23.67 -11.23 -18.49
C LEU A 129 23.06 -12.25 -17.52
N GLU A 130 23.54 -13.49 -17.52
CA GLU A 130 23.17 -14.50 -16.53
C GLU A 130 23.57 -14.07 -15.12
N ALA A 131 24.79 -13.58 -14.93
CA ALA A 131 25.26 -13.09 -13.64
C ALA A 131 24.42 -11.92 -13.11
N LEU A 132 23.94 -11.03 -13.99
CA LEU A 132 23.07 -9.91 -13.63
C LEU A 132 21.61 -10.32 -13.38
N GLY A 133 21.23 -11.58 -13.65
CA GLY A 133 19.85 -12.05 -13.54
C GLY A 133 18.94 -11.58 -14.69
N VAL A 134 19.51 -11.07 -15.79
CA VAL A 134 18.78 -10.62 -17.00
C VAL A 134 19.09 -11.49 -18.22
N GLY A 135 19.61 -12.71 -17.97
CA GLY A 135 19.93 -13.71 -18.99
C GLY A 135 18.68 -14.15 -19.75
N ALA A 136 17.61 -14.45 -19.02
CA ALA A 136 16.27 -14.60 -19.58
C ALA A 136 15.77 -13.22 -20.04
N ASN A 137 15.75 -12.98 -21.35
CA ASN A 137 15.18 -11.77 -21.92
C ASN A 137 13.71 -12.03 -22.25
N GLY A 138 12.80 -11.30 -21.63
CA GLY A 138 11.38 -11.47 -21.87
C GLY A 138 10.54 -10.64 -20.92
N SER A 139 9.23 -10.78 -21.07
CA SER A 139 8.24 -10.04 -20.29
C SER A 139 8.50 -10.20 -18.78
N ILE A 140 8.91 -11.37 -18.28
CA ILE A 140 9.13 -11.62 -16.84
C ILE A 140 10.15 -10.65 -16.24
N THR A 141 11.32 -10.52 -16.88
CA THR A 141 12.39 -9.65 -16.41
C THR A 141 11.99 -8.17 -16.49
N GLU A 142 11.25 -7.78 -17.53
CA GLU A 142 10.68 -6.44 -17.63
C GLU A 142 9.68 -6.18 -16.49
N GLY A 143 8.78 -7.12 -16.24
CA GLY A 143 7.78 -6.97 -15.21
C GLY A 143 8.39 -6.87 -13.81
N GLN A 144 9.44 -7.64 -13.53
CA GLN A 144 10.22 -7.53 -12.29
C GLN A 144 10.88 -6.16 -12.14
N LEU A 145 11.43 -5.57 -13.21
CA LEU A 145 11.98 -4.22 -13.16
C LEU A 145 10.90 -3.15 -12.95
N LEU A 146 9.77 -3.23 -13.66
CA LEU A 146 8.64 -2.32 -13.48
C LEU A 146 8.08 -2.38 -12.06
N PHE A 147 7.98 -3.59 -11.50
CA PHE A 147 7.59 -3.81 -10.11
C PHE A 147 8.54 -3.11 -9.14
N LEU A 148 9.85 -3.35 -9.25
CA LEU A 148 10.84 -2.75 -8.36
C LEU A 148 10.87 -1.22 -8.49
N GLN A 149 10.70 -0.68 -9.70
CA GLN A 149 10.57 0.76 -9.92
C GLN A 149 9.31 1.32 -9.24
N GLY A 150 8.17 0.67 -9.47
CA GLY A 150 6.88 1.03 -8.88
C GLY A 150 6.91 1.00 -7.36
N PHE A 151 7.35 -0.11 -6.78
CA PHE A 151 7.59 -0.29 -5.35
C PHE A 151 8.45 0.84 -4.78
N ALA A 152 9.60 1.12 -5.41
CA ALA A 152 10.52 2.10 -4.86
C ALA A 152 9.95 3.52 -4.90
N LEU A 153 9.25 3.89 -5.98
CA LEU A 153 8.56 5.17 -6.10
C LEU A 153 7.40 5.28 -5.10
N HIS A 154 6.63 4.20 -4.91
CA HIS A 154 5.50 4.15 -4.00
C HIS A 154 5.94 4.49 -2.57
N TYR A 155 6.94 3.78 -2.05
CA TYR A 155 7.42 4.01 -0.69
C TYR A 155 8.23 5.30 -0.52
N LEU A 156 8.84 5.84 -1.58
CA LEU A 156 9.37 7.21 -1.55
C LEU A 156 8.25 8.25 -1.42
N GLY A 157 7.10 8.02 -2.04
CA GLY A 157 5.88 8.81 -1.87
C GLY A 157 5.27 8.66 -0.48
N ALA A 158 5.17 7.43 0.06
CA ALA A 158 4.66 7.18 1.40
C ALA A 158 5.51 7.84 2.50
N LEU A 159 6.84 7.86 2.31
CA LEU A 159 7.80 8.54 3.21
C LEU A 159 7.99 10.02 2.90
N PHE A 160 7.20 10.60 2.00
CA PHE A 160 7.34 12.00 1.61
C PHE A 160 6.90 12.92 2.75
N GLU A 161 7.84 13.67 3.28
CA GLU A 161 7.57 14.78 4.20
C GLU A 161 7.55 16.08 3.38
N PRO A 162 6.40 16.78 3.27
CA PRO A 162 6.38 18.09 2.65
C PRO A 162 7.30 19.03 3.44
N SER A 163 8.20 19.73 2.75
CA SER A 163 8.95 20.78 3.44
C SER A 163 7.99 21.92 3.76
N ASP A 164 7.85 22.29 5.04
CA ASP A 164 7.06 23.45 5.49
C ASP A 164 7.43 24.77 4.77
N ASP A 165 8.59 24.81 4.09
CA ASP A 165 9.14 25.95 3.35
C ASP A 165 9.20 25.73 1.82
N ALA A 166 8.19 25.05 1.23
CA ALA A 166 8.12 24.71 -0.21
C ALA A 166 8.23 25.91 -1.20
N LEU A 167 8.35 27.16 -0.72
CA LEU A 167 8.53 28.36 -1.54
C LEU A 167 9.80 29.17 -1.25
N LYS A 168 10.75 28.67 -0.44
CA LYS A 168 12.04 29.34 -0.27
C LYS A 168 13.21 28.42 -0.60
N PRO A 169 14.05 28.75 -1.60
CA PRO A 169 15.36 28.12 -1.74
C PRO A 169 16.29 28.67 -0.65
N SER A 170 16.06 28.32 0.61
CA SER A 170 16.98 28.62 1.69
C SER A 170 16.83 27.64 2.85
N ALA A 171 17.83 26.76 2.95
CA ALA A 171 18.20 25.93 4.09
C ALA A 171 17.40 26.17 5.38
N VAL A 172 16.43 25.29 5.64
CA VAL A 172 15.78 25.15 6.94
C VAL A 172 16.73 24.37 7.86
N LYS A 173 16.96 24.89 9.07
CA LYS A 173 17.81 24.26 10.09
C LYS A 173 16.95 23.37 10.99
N ASN A 174 17.42 22.17 11.28
CA ASN A 174 16.96 21.33 12.39
C ASN A 174 17.66 21.74 13.71
N ALA A 175 17.08 21.33 14.84
CA ALA A 175 17.47 21.71 16.21
C ALA A 175 18.95 21.41 16.58
N GLN A 176 19.63 20.54 15.82
CA GLN A 176 21.03 20.14 16.03
C GLN A 176 22.04 20.86 15.12
N GLY A 177 21.61 21.83 14.30
CA GLY A 177 22.53 22.73 13.58
C GLY A 177 23.33 22.11 12.42
N THR A 178 23.03 20.88 11.99
CA THR A 178 23.62 20.26 10.79
C THR A 178 22.86 20.70 9.54
N LYS A 179 23.58 21.14 8.49
CA LYS A 179 22.96 21.53 7.21
C LYS A 179 22.32 20.31 6.52
N LYS A 180 20.99 20.23 6.44
CA LYS A 180 20.27 19.23 5.62
C LYS A 180 20.11 19.65 4.14
N ARG A 181 19.82 18.62 3.33
CA ARG A 181 20.03 18.46 1.87
C ARG A 181 19.44 19.59 1.00
N LYS A 182 20.15 19.93 -0.08
CA LYS A 182 19.63 20.71 -1.20
C LYS A 182 18.55 19.89 -1.91
N VAL A 183 17.33 20.44 -1.98
CA VAL A 183 16.19 19.90 -2.74
C VAL A 183 16.65 19.54 -4.15
N ASP A 184 16.42 18.30 -4.54
CA ASP A 184 16.68 17.87 -5.91
C ASP A 184 15.44 18.13 -6.76
N LEU A 185 15.53 19.13 -7.63
CA LEU A 185 14.42 19.57 -8.48
C LEU A 185 14.09 18.59 -9.62
N ARG A 186 14.85 17.49 -9.76
CA ARG A 186 14.59 16.44 -10.74
C ARG A 186 13.66 15.33 -10.24
N GLU A 187 13.57 15.19 -8.92
CA GLU A 187 12.64 14.27 -8.27
C GLU A 187 11.23 14.91 -8.20
N PRO A 188 10.15 14.13 -8.10
CA PRO A 188 8.83 14.68 -7.78
C PRO A 188 8.88 15.49 -6.48
N GLN A 189 8.18 16.63 -6.46
CA GLN A 189 8.21 17.59 -5.35
C GLN A 189 7.00 17.47 -4.43
N THR A 190 6.11 16.51 -4.70
CA THR A 190 4.86 16.31 -3.97
C THR A 190 4.60 14.83 -3.77
N ARG A 191 3.84 14.47 -2.73
CA ARG A 191 3.46 13.08 -2.42
C ARG A 191 2.75 12.45 -3.61
N GLU A 192 1.75 13.14 -4.15
CA GLU A 192 0.98 12.68 -5.31
C GLU A 192 1.87 12.50 -6.55
N GLY A 193 2.86 13.35 -6.80
CA GLY A 193 3.75 13.19 -7.94
C GLY A 193 4.64 11.94 -7.85
N TRP A 194 5.04 11.52 -6.65
CA TRP A 194 5.74 10.24 -6.45
C TRP A 194 4.80 9.05 -6.67
N LEU A 195 3.58 9.13 -6.13
CA LEU A 195 2.57 8.07 -6.21
C LEU A 195 2.02 7.92 -7.64
N GLU A 196 1.86 9.00 -8.40
CA GLU A 196 1.50 8.98 -9.82
C GLU A 196 2.58 8.24 -10.63
N ALA A 197 3.86 8.58 -10.41
CA ALA A 197 4.96 7.91 -11.07
C ALA A 197 5.07 6.42 -10.70
N ALA A 198 4.78 6.06 -9.44
CA ALA A 198 4.70 4.67 -9.00
C ALA A 198 3.56 3.92 -9.69
N HIS A 199 2.37 4.52 -9.68
CA HIS A 199 1.17 3.97 -10.30
C HIS A 199 1.36 3.74 -11.80
N GLU A 200 1.97 4.67 -12.53
CA GLU A 200 2.27 4.49 -13.96
C GLU A 200 3.11 3.24 -14.25
N ARG A 201 4.10 2.92 -13.40
CA ARG A 201 4.95 1.73 -13.57
C ARG A 201 4.21 0.45 -13.25
N LEU A 202 3.47 0.44 -12.14
CA LEU A 202 2.70 -0.72 -11.69
C LEU A 202 1.51 -0.99 -12.62
N GLN A 203 0.87 0.05 -13.16
CA GLN A 203 -0.19 -0.10 -14.15
C GLN A 203 0.35 -0.68 -15.45
N LEU A 204 1.50 -0.20 -15.94
CA LEU A 204 2.13 -0.77 -17.14
C LEU A 204 2.50 -2.25 -16.93
N LEU A 205 2.89 -2.63 -15.72
CA LEU A 205 3.13 -4.01 -15.35
C LEU A 205 1.85 -4.84 -15.39
N VAL A 206 0.80 -4.42 -14.67
CA VAL A 206 -0.42 -5.22 -14.50
C VAL A 206 -1.28 -5.23 -15.77
N ASP A 207 -1.62 -4.05 -16.30
CA ASP A 207 -2.52 -3.89 -17.46
C ASP A 207 -1.77 -4.09 -18.80
N GLY A 208 -0.44 -3.96 -18.79
CA GLY A 208 0.42 -4.14 -19.96
C GLY A 208 1.07 -5.51 -19.98
N VAL A 209 2.15 -5.67 -19.23
CA VAL A 209 3.02 -6.85 -19.29
C VAL A 209 2.28 -8.13 -18.88
N MET A 210 1.58 -8.13 -17.74
CA MET A 210 0.95 -9.34 -17.21
C MET A 210 -0.27 -9.77 -18.03
N GLU A 211 -1.16 -8.83 -18.35
CA GLU A 211 -2.39 -9.11 -19.12
C GLU A 211 -2.09 -9.54 -20.57
N HIS A 212 -1.09 -8.96 -21.24
CA HIS A 212 -0.81 -9.26 -22.65
C HIS A 212 0.08 -10.49 -22.89
N ASN A 213 0.71 -11.03 -21.85
CA ASN A 213 1.60 -12.19 -21.96
C ASN A 213 1.00 -13.44 -21.29
N ASP A 214 -0.31 -13.44 -21.01
CA ASP A 214 -1.03 -14.56 -20.41
C ASP A 214 -0.33 -15.08 -19.14
N TRP A 215 0.21 -14.17 -18.33
CA TRP A 215 0.97 -14.56 -17.13
C TRP A 215 0.12 -15.29 -16.10
N HIS A 216 -1.20 -15.22 -16.25
CA HIS A 216 -2.21 -15.87 -15.43
C HIS A 216 -2.60 -17.26 -15.93
N ASP A 217 -2.17 -17.64 -17.14
CA ASP A 217 -2.51 -18.95 -17.70
C ASP A 217 -1.58 -20.03 -17.15
N MET A 218 -2.19 -21.14 -16.75
CA MET A 218 -1.54 -22.32 -16.21
C MET A 218 -1.73 -23.44 -17.24
N ASP A 219 -0.76 -23.61 -18.14
CA ASP A 219 -0.83 -24.63 -19.20
C ASP A 219 -0.54 -26.04 -18.65
N GLY A 220 -0.01 -26.13 -17.43
CA GLY A 220 0.21 -27.36 -16.68
C GLY A 220 1.43 -28.15 -17.14
N GLU A 221 2.36 -27.52 -17.87
CA GLU A 221 3.60 -28.16 -18.32
C GLU A 221 4.65 -28.24 -17.20
N ASP A 222 4.74 -27.18 -16.38
CA ASP A 222 5.55 -27.14 -15.16
C ASP A 222 4.77 -26.46 -14.02
N ILE A 223 4.05 -27.27 -13.25
CA ILE A 223 3.23 -26.80 -12.12
C ILE A 223 4.06 -26.02 -11.09
N GLN A 224 5.35 -26.35 -10.90
CA GLN A 224 6.18 -25.67 -9.91
C GLN A 224 6.57 -24.28 -10.39
N GLU A 225 7.02 -24.16 -11.63
CA GLU A 225 7.36 -22.88 -12.25
C GLU A 225 6.14 -21.97 -12.36
N GLU A 226 5.01 -22.50 -12.82
CA GLU A 226 3.76 -21.76 -12.94
C GLU A 226 3.24 -21.30 -11.56
N SER A 227 3.27 -22.18 -10.55
CA SER A 227 2.88 -21.85 -9.17
C SER A 227 3.76 -20.76 -8.55
N SER A 228 5.08 -20.85 -8.77
CA SER A 228 6.06 -19.84 -8.35
C SER A 228 5.79 -18.49 -9.03
N ARG A 229 5.49 -18.48 -10.33
CA ARG A 229 5.12 -17.27 -11.08
C ARG A 229 3.86 -16.62 -10.53
N MET A 230 2.86 -17.39 -10.13
CA MET A 230 1.63 -16.83 -9.58
C MET A 230 1.81 -16.13 -8.24
N THR A 231 2.71 -16.61 -7.37
CA THR A 231 3.05 -15.90 -6.13
C THR A 231 3.65 -14.53 -6.45
N LEU A 232 4.53 -14.46 -7.47
CA LEU A 232 5.10 -13.20 -7.95
C LEU A 232 4.01 -12.27 -8.50
N ASN A 233 3.09 -12.80 -9.33
CA ASN A 233 1.97 -12.04 -9.87
C ASN A 233 1.07 -11.48 -8.76
N SER A 234 0.77 -12.30 -7.76
CA SER A 234 -0.08 -11.91 -6.64
C SER A 234 0.54 -10.79 -5.81
N LEU A 235 1.86 -10.84 -5.60
CA LEU A 235 2.60 -9.74 -4.99
C LEU A 235 2.50 -8.46 -5.83
N PHE A 236 2.66 -8.56 -7.15
CA PHE A 236 2.61 -7.40 -8.05
C PHE A 236 1.24 -6.72 -8.03
N GLU A 237 0.17 -7.51 -8.08
CA GLU A 237 -1.21 -7.02 -7.98
C GLU A 237 -1.49 -6.40 -6.60
N GLY A 238 -1.02 -7.03 -5.52
CA GLY A 238 -1.18 -6.50 -4.16
C GLY A 238 -0.48 -5.16 -3.97
N GLU A 239 0.74 -5.01 -4.48
CA GLU A 239 1.49 -3.75 -4.43
C GLU A 239 0.86 -2.67 -5.32
N TYR A 240 0.36 -3.05 -6.51
CA TYR A 240 -0.41 -2.13 -7.37
C TYR A 240 -1.65 -1.63 -6.65
N ALA A 241 -2.46 -2.52 -6.07
CA ALA A 241 -3.66 -2.15 -5.32
C ALA A 241 -3.32 -1.20 -4.15
N HIS A 242 -2.26 -1.49 -3.41
CA HIS A 242 -1.80 -0.64 -2.32
C HIS A 242 -1.42 0.77 -2.81
N CYS A 243 -0.62 0.86 -3.87
CA CYS A 243 -0.24 2.14 -4.48
C CYS A 243 -1.45 2.92 -5.02
N THR A 244 -2.44 2.23 -5.61
CA THR A 244 -3.68 2.86 -6.10
C THR A 244 -4.46 3.51 -4.96
N VAL A 245 -4.57 2.84 -3.81
CA VAL A 245 -5.26 3.37 -2.62
C VAL A 245 -4.55 4.59 -2.08
N ASP A 246 -3.23 4.51 -1.90
CA ASP A 246 -2.43 5.62 -1.39
C ASP A 246 -2.45 6.83 -2.33
N LEU A 247 -2.44 6.59 -3.65
CA LEU A 247 -2.59 7.65 -4.65
C LEU A 247 -3.98 8.27 -4.58
N ALA A 248 -5.04 7.48 -4.47
CA ALA A 248 -6.41 7.99 -4.34
C ALA A 248 -6.55 8.88 -3.10
N ASP A 249 -6.03 8.44 -1.95
CA ASP A 249 -5.99 9.21 -0.71
C ASP A 249 -5.25 10.55 -0.89
N ALA A 250 -4.06 10.51 -1.49
CA ALA A 250 -3.28 11.73 -1.77
C ALA A 250 -4.00 12.69 -2.73
N LEU A 251 -4.71 12.16 -3.74
CA LEU A 251 -5.49 12.97 -4.68
C LEU A 251 -6.71 13.61 -4.00
N PHE A 252 -7.42 12.90 -3.13
CA PHE A 252 -8.49 13.49 -2.32
C PHE A 252 -7.96 14.60 -1.42
N ALA A 253 -6.86 14.36 -0.71
CA ALA A 253 -6.21 15.37 0.13
C ALA A 253 -5.74 16.60 -0.66
N ALA A 254 -5.35 16.42 -1.93
CA ALA A 254 -4.98 17.50 -2.84
C ALA A 254 -6.19 18.22 -3.50
N GLY A 255 -7.43 17.82 -3.18
CA GLY A 255 -8.65 18.39 -3.78
C GLY A 255 -8.92 17.93 -5.22
N ARG A 256 -8.27 16.85 -5.67
CA ARG A 256 -8.40 16.26 -7.02
C ARG A 256 -9.35 15.05 -7.00
N ALA A 257 -10.56 15.24 -6.46
CA ALA A 257 -11.53 14.16 -6.28
C ALA A 257 -11.95 13.46 -7.58
N GLU A 258 -12.05 14.18 -8.70
CA GLU A 258 -12.38 13.58 -10.00
C GLU A 258 -11.29 12.60 -10.48
N ASP A 259 -10.02 12.96 -10.30
CA ASP A 259 -8.89 12.09 -10.65
C ASP A 259 -8.86 10.86 -9.74
N ALA A 260 -9.10 11.04 -8.43
CA ALA A 260 -9.21 9.94 -7.46
C ALA A 260 -10.37 8.98 -7.81
N MET A 261 -11.54 9.51 -8.18
CA MET A 261 -12.70 8.71 -8.59
C MET A 261 -12.43 7.94 -9.88
N ASN A 262 -11.79 8.56 -10.87
CA ASN A 262 -11.41 7.90 -12.11
C ASN A 262 -10.44 6.74 -11.85
N LEU A 263 -9.48 6.96 -10.95
CA LEU A 263 -8.50 5.96 -10.53
C LEU A 263 -9.16 4.74 -9.89
N ILE A 264 -10.00 4.93 -8.86
CA ILE A 264 -10.66 3.82 -8.13
C ILE A 264 -11.82 3.17 -8.91
N SER A 265 -12.31 3.82 -9.98
CA SER A 265 -13.35 3.25 -10.86
C SER A 265 -12.80 2.41 -12.01
N SER A 266 -11.49 2.45 -12.26
CA SER A 266 -10.82 1.68 -13.31
C SER A 266 -11.11 0.17 -13.19
N PRO A 267 -11.35 -0.57 -14.28
CA PRO A 267 -11.48 -2.02 -14.25
C PRO A 267 -10.30 -2.71 -13.55
N SER A 268 -9.08 -2.20 -13.74
CA SER A 268 -7.86 -2.72 -13.11
C SER A 268 -7.74 -2.39 -11.62
N SER A 269 -8.50 -1.41 -11.12
CA SER A 269 -8.65 -1.13 -9.69
C SER A 269 -9.89 -1.80 -9.07
N ARG A 270 -10.63 -2.62 -9.84
CA ARG A 270 -11.61 -3.53 -9.24
C ARG A 270 -10.84 -4.72 -8.72
N TRP A 271 -10.42 -4.64 -7.46
CA TRP A 271 -9.64 -5.63 -6.71
C TRP A 271 -10.38 -6.95 -6.53
N ASN A 272 -10.70 -7.60 -7.64
CA ASN A 272 -11.04 -9.00 -7.70
C ASN A 272 -9.73 -9.73 -7.44
N SER A 273 -9.33 -9.76 -6.16
CA SER A 273 -8.31 -10.70 -5.74
C SER A 273 -8.70 -12.03 -6.34
N ARG A 274 -7.80 -12.60 -7.15
CA ARG A 274 -7.95 -13.95 -7.63
C ARG A 274 -7.33 -14.82 -6.52
N PRO A 275 -8.09 -15.13 -5.46
CA PRO A 275 -7.56 -15.51 -4.15
C PRO A 275 -6.87 -16.89 -4.21
N GLY A 276 -7.16 -17.67 -5.26
CA GLY A 276 -6.50 -18.93 -5.56
C GLY A 276 -5.00 -18.81 -5.84
N PHE A 277 -4.48 -17.61 -6.17
CA PHE A 277 -3.06 -17.44 -6.52
C PHE A 277 -2.16 -17.08 -5.34
N ILE A 278 -2.72 -16.68 -4.19
CA ILE A 278 -1.94 -16.20 -3.04
C ILE A 278 -1.15 -17.35 -2.37
N PHE A 279 -1.52 -18.62 -2.61
CA PHE A 279 -1.06 -19.77 -1.82
C PHE A 279 -0.43 -20.90 -2.64
N LEU A 280 0.35 -20.55 -3.66
CA LEU A 280 0.91 -21.53 -4.60
C LEU A 280 2.29 -22.02 -4.18
N LEU A 281 3.40 -21.37 -4.54
CA LEU A 281 4.75 -21.77 -4.08
C LEU A 281 5.65 -20.55 -3.87
N ASP A 282 6.66 -20.66 -3.02
CA ASP A 282 7.69 -19.61 -2.91
C ASP A 282 8.41 -19.45 -4.26
N HIS A 283 8.57 -18.20 -4.68
CA HIS A 283 9.38 -17.85 -5.85
C HIS A 283 10.83 -17.63 -5.40
N PRO A 284 11.85 -17.89 -6.25
CA PRO A 284 13.25 -17.66 -5.88
C PRO A 284 13.60 -16.23 -5.42
N LEU A 285 12.73 -15.26 -5.70
CA LEU A 285 12.92 -13.84 -5.38
C LEU A 285 11.95 -13.33 -4.30
N VAL A 286 10.84 -14.03 -4.06
CA VAL A 286 9.75 -13.56 -3.18
C VAL A 286 9.03 -14.74 -2.53
N SER A 287 8.59 -14.54 -1.30
CA SER A 287 7.89 -15.57 -0.51
C SER A 287 6.36 -15.49 -0.66
N GLN A 288 5.66 -16.54 -0.24
CA GLN A 288 4.20 -16.50 -0.07
C GLN A 288 3.77 -15.43 0.95
N ASP A 289 4.56 -15.22 2.01
CA ASP A 289 4.37 -14.13 2.97
C ASP A 289 4.30 -12.77 2.28
N ASP A 290 5.21 -12.50 1.33
CA ASP A 290 5.25 -11.23 0.60
C ASP A 290 3.93 -10.94 -0.11
N ALA A 291 3.36 -11.95 -0.79
CA ALA A 291 2.11 -11.83 -1.51
C ALA A 291 0.92 -11.59 -0.57
N VAL A 292 0.81 -12.38 0.51
CA VAL A 292 -0.24 -12.23 1.53
C VAL A 292 -0.16 -10.84 2.18
N LEU A 293 1.03 -10.41 2.59
CA LEU A 293 1.22 -9.13 3.27
C LEU A 293 0.98 -7.94 2.35
N ALA A 294 1.30 -8.03 1.05
CA ALA A 294 0.98 -6.97 0.09
C ALA A 294 -0.54 -6.73 -0.01
N TRP A 295 -1.35 -7.79 -0.10
CA TRP A 295 -2.81 -7.67 -0.09
C TRP A 295 -3.36 -7.15 1.23
N LEU A 296 -2.85 -7.63 2.37
CA LEU A 296 -3.30 -7.15 3.67
C LEU A 296 -2.98 -5.67 3.90
N ARG A 297 -1.83 -5.18 3.42
CA ARG A 297 -1.50 -3.74 3.42
C ARG A 297 -2.46 -2.94 2.54
N ALA A 298 -2.74 -3.42 1.32
CA ALA A 298 -3.70 -2.77 0.42
C ALA A 298 -5.09 -2.67 1.06
N TYR A 299 -5.58 -3.74 1.69
CA TYR A 299 -6.86 -3.72 2.39
C TYR A 299 -6.84 -2.81 3.62
N SER A 300 -5.78 -2.86 4.43
CA SER A 300 -5.62 -1.99 5.59
C SER A 300 -5.59 -0.52 5.20
N ALA A 301 -4.98 -0.16 4.07
CA ALA A 301 -5.00 1.21 3.54
C ALA A 301 -6.39 1.61 3.00
N CYS A 302 -7.15 0.67 2.42
CA CYS A 302 -8.46 0.98 1.86
C CYS A 302 -9.51 1.28 2.93
N VAL A 303 -9.46 0.64 4.10
CA VAL A 303 -10.45 0.83 5.16
C VAL A 303 -10.63 2.32 5.52
N PRO A 304 -9.59 3.07 5.91
CA PRO A 304 -9.73 4.49 6.24
C PRO A 304 -10.09 5.35 5.02
N LEU A 305 -9.68 4.96 3.80
CA LEU A 305 -10.10 5.66 2.59
C LEU A 305 -11.62 5.54 2.38
N ALA A 306 -12.18 4.35 2.60
CA ALA A 306 -13.61 4.09 2.45
C ALA A 306 -14.46 4.76 3.53
N GLU A 307 -13.89 4.93 4.73
CA GLU A 307 -14.52 5.69 5.83
C GLU A 307 -14.53 7.20 5.56
N ARG A 308 -13.40 7.78 5.11
CA ARG A 308 -13.29 9.23 4.85
C ARG A 308 -14.04 9.71 3.60
N HIS A 309 -14.15 8.85 2.59
CA HIS A 309 -14.75 9.18 1.28
C HIS A 309 -15.81 8.15 0.89
N PRO A 310 -16.90 7.99 1.68
CA PRO A 310 -17.84 6.89 1.51
C PRO A 310 -18.67 7.00 0.23
N GLU A 311 -18.95 8.21 -0.27
CA GLU A 311 -19.69 8.42 -1.51
C GLU A 311 -18.88 8.03 -2.74
N GLU A 312 -17.59 8.38 -2.76
CA GLU A 312 -16.69 8.18 -3.89
C GLU A 312 -16.15 6.74 -3.96
N THR A 313 -15.88 6.13 -2.81
CA THR A 313 -15.30 4.78 -2.72
C THR A 313 -16.36 3.68 -2.66
N GLY A 314 -17.62 4.04 -2.39
CA GLY A 314 -18.71 3.10 -2.13
C GLY A 314 -18.85 2.66 -0.66
N GLY A 315 -18.04 3.23 0.25
CA GLY A 315 -18.19 3.14 1.71
C GLY A 315 -18.41 1.71 2.21
N ALA A 316 -19.57 1.44 2.82
CA ALA A 316 -19.93 0.12 3.33
C ALA A 316 -19.85 -1.02 2.29
N ASN A 317 -20.07 -0.74 1.00
CA ASN A 317 -19.92 -1.77 -0.04
C ASN A 317 -18.45 -2.10 -0.32
N ALA A 318 -17.55 -1.11 -0.24
CA ALA A 318 -16.11 -1.36 -0.36
C ALA A 318 -15.61 -2.21 0.82
N LEU A 319 -15.99 -1.84 2.05
CA LEU A 319 -15.63 -2.59 3.26
C LEU A 319 -16.15 -4.04 3.22
N ARG A 320 -17.37 -4.26 2.70
CA ARG A 320 -17.90 -5.61 2.49
C ARG A 320 -17.08 -6.44 1.50
N ARG A 321 -16.66 -5.84 0.38
CA ARG A 321 -15.82 -6.52 -0.61
C ARG A 321 -14.46 -6.92 -0.04
N ILE A 322 -13.87 -6.09 0.82
CA ILE A 322 -12.64 -6.44 1.54
C ILE A 322 -12.87 -7.69 2.39
N MET A 323 -13.92 -7.72 3.21
CA MET A 323 -14.25 -8.90 4.02
C MET A 323 -14.53 -10.15 3.16
N GLU A 324 -15.26 -10.01 2.06
CA GLU A 324 -15.48 -11.12 1.10
C GLU A 324 -14.16 -11.66 0.53
N ASN A 325 -13.20 -10.78 0.24
CA ASN A 325 -11.87 -11.20 -0.20
C ASN A 325 -11.08 -11.91 0.91
N LEU A 326 -11.11 -11.39 2.15
CA LEU A 326 -10.49 -12.06 3.31
C LEU A 326 -11.08 -13.46 3.53
N ASP A 327 -12.40 -13.62 3.40
CA ASP A 327 -13.04 -14.92 3.52
C ASP A 327 -12.62 -15.89 2.41
N ARG A 328 -12.41 -15.41 1.19
CA ARG A 328 -11.86 -16.25 0.11
C ARG A 328 -10.43 -16.68 0.41
N ILE A 329 -9.59 -15.79 0.93
CA ILE A 329 -8.21 -16.10 1.37
C ILE A 329 -8.25 -17.18 2.46
N ARG A 330 -9.11 -17.02 3.47
CA ARG A 330 -9.31 -18.02 4.54
C ARG A 330 -9.82 -19.35 4.01
N ALA A 331 -10.73 -19.33 3.04
CA ALA A 331 -11.26 -20.54 2.44
C ALA A 331 -10.14 -21.34 1.76
N VAL A 332 -9.18 -20.68 1.09
CA VAL A 332 -8.00 -21.34 0.52
C VAL A 332 -7.10 -21.91 1.62
N LEU A 333 -6.86 -21.17 2.71
CA LEU A 333 -6.07 -21.68 3.86
C LEU A 333 -6.68 -22.90 4.56
N GLN A 334 -7.99 -23.11 4.43
CA GLN A 334 -8.69 -24.25 5.03
C GLN A 334 -8.67 -25.50 4.13
N GLN A 335 -8.20 -25.39 2.88
CA GLN A 335 -8.13 -26.52 1.97
C GLN A 335 -7.04 -27.51 2.44
N PRO A 336 -7.32 -28.83 2.43
CA PRO A 336 -6.29 -29.83 2.72
C PRO A 336 -5.13 -29.72 1.72
N ALA A 337 -3.90 -29.94 2.19
CA ALA A 337 -2.74 -30.00 1.30
C ALA A 337 -2.91 -31.13 0.26
N GLY A 338 -2.64 -30.81 -1.02
CA GLY A 338 -2.65 -31.79 -2.11
C GLY A 338 -4.05 -32.18 -2.62
N VAL A 339 -5.06 -31.31 -2.46
CA VAL A 339 -6.34 -31.50 -3.14
C VAL A 339 -6.18 -31.16 -4.62
N GLU A 340 -6.13 -32.19 -5.46
CA GLU A 340 -6.45 -32.08 -6.89
C GLU A 340 -7.93 -31.67 -7.00
N LEU A 341 -8.23 -30.41 -7.29
CA LEU A 341 -9.58 -30.04 -7.71
C LEU A 341 -9.84 -30.58 -9.13
N PRO A 342 -11.09 -30.96 -9.45
CA PRO A 342 -11.39 -31.72 -10.65
C PRO A 342 -11.00 -30.97 -11.92
N ALA A 343 -10.19 -31.66 -12.73
CA ALA A 343 -9.77 -31.20 -14.04
C ALA A 343 -10.95 -31.23 -14.99
N LYS A 344 -11.11 -30.14 -15.73
CA LYS A 344 -12.36 -29.89 -16.39
C LYS A 344 -11.92 -29.51 -17.89
N LYS A 345 -11.90 -30.48 -18.86
CA LYS A 345 -11.73 -30.48 -20.39
C LYS A 345 -12.44 -29.41 -21.27
N ASP A 346 -11.69 -28.72 -22.10
CA ASP A 346 -12.28 -27.99 -23.24
C ASP A 346 -12.81 -28.95 -24.32
N GLY A 347 -14.08 -28.79 -24.70
CA GLY A 347 -14.69 -29.45 -25.86
C GLY A 347 -14.96 -28.45 -26.97
N GLU A 348 -14.37 -28.67 -28.14
CA GLU A 348 -15.01 -28.28 -29.40
C GLU A 348 -15.88 -29.46 -29.85
N ASP A 349 -17.19 -29.21 -29.85
CA ASP A 349 -18.32 -29.90 -30.50
C ASP A 349 -18.15 -31.37 -30.95
N ASP A 350 -18.93 -32.28 -30.33
CA ASP A 350 -19.88 -33.09 -31.10
C ASP A 350 -20.93 -33.76 -30.19
N ASP A 351 -22.17 -33.48 -30.54
CA ASP A 351 -23.45 -34.13 -30.19
C ASP A 351 -23.37 -35.51 -29.50
N GLU A 352 -23.33 -35.55 -28.17
CA GLU A 352 -23.92 -36.63 -27.37
C GLU A 352 -24.08 -36.17 -25.91
N GLU A 353 -25.26 -36.43 -25.34
CA GLU A 353 -25.65 -36.07 -23.97
C GLU A 353 -24.72 -36.73 -22.93
N GLU A 354 -23.63 -36.07 -22.53
CA GLU A 354 -22.91 -36.34 -21.29
C GLU A 354 -22.61 -35.02 -20.56
N GLU A 355 -22.85 -35.00 -19.24
CA GLU A 355 -22.72 -33.84 -18.37
C GLU A 355 -21.32 -33.20 -18.49
N ASP A 356 -21.32 -31.96 -19.00
CA ASP A 356 -20.14 -31.20 -19.37
C ASP A 356 -19.44 -30.59 -18.15
N ASP A 357 -18.69 -31.46 -17.48
CA ASP A 357 -18.01 -31.16 -16.25
C ASP A 357 -16.58 -30.69 -16.53
N ASN A 358 -16.42 -29.61 -17.33
CA ASN A 358 -15.12 -29.04 -17.68
C ASN A 358 -14.82 -27.45 -17.62
N VAL A 359 -13.84 -26.92 -16.81
CA VAL A 359 -13.49 -25.57 -16.13
C VAL A 359 -12.44 -25.85 -15.01
N ARG A 360 -11.14 -25.81 -15.31
CA ARG A 360 -10.07 -26.15 -14.35
C ARG A 360 -9.84 -25.03 -13.31
N GLU A 361 -10.60 -25.02 -12.21
CA GLU A 361 -10.21 -24.28 -11.00
C GLU A 361 -9.23 -25.16 -10.20
N HIS A 362 -7.92 -24.97 -10.34
CA HIS A 362 -6.90 -25.75 -9.65
C HIS A 362 -6.18 -24.95 -8.54
N PRO A 363 -6.70 -24.85 -7.31
CA PRO A 363 -5.91 -24.43 -6.16
C PRO A 363 -5.17 -25.65 -5.61
N TRP A 364 -3.97 -25.91 -6.10
CA TRP A 364 -2.99 -26.62 -5.31
C TRP A 364 -2.48 -25.65 -4.24
N ALA A 365 -3.17 -25.57 -3.10
CA ALA A 365 -2.63 -24.85 -1.95
C ALA A 365 -1.36 -25.58 -1.46
N CYS A 366 -0.21 -25.16 -1.96
CA CYS A 366 1.10 -25.72 -1.66
C CYS A 366 1.85 -24.77 -0.71
N MET A 367 1.34 -24.63 0.51
CA MET A 367 2.07 -23.86 1.52
C MET A 367 3.41 -24.56 1.83
N SER A 368 4.50 -23.80 1.77
CA SER A 368 5.79 -24.26 2.28
C SER A 368 5.70 -24.53 3.79
N ASP A 369 6.60 -25.35 4.34
CA ASP A 369 6.58 -25.65 5.78
C ASP A 369 6.77 -24.38 6.62
N GLU A 370 7.59 -23.44 6.14
CA GLU A 370 7.76 -22.11 6.75
C GLU A 370 6.46 -21.30 6.74
N SER A 371 5.77 -21.24 5.58
CA SER A 371 4.46 -20.59 5.47
C SER A 371 3.40 -21.22 6.38
N ARG A 372 3.43 -22.54 6.59
CA ARG A 372 2.51 -23.23 7.51
C ARG A 372 2.73 -22.84 8.97
N GLU A 373 3.98 -22.61 9.36
CA GLU A 373 4.28 -22.11 10.72
C GLU A 373 3.77 -20.68 10.92
N ARG A 374 3.72 -19.88 9.84
CA ARG A 374 3.25 -18.48 9.84
C ARG A 374 1.76 -18.32 9.55
N GLU A 375 1.08 -19.35 9.09
CA GLU A 375 -0.35 -19.32 8.78
C GLU A 375 -1.26 -18.82 9.94
N PRO A 376 -1.04 -19.20 11.22
CA PRO A 376 -1.81 -18.63 12.32
C PRO A 376 -1.61 -17.12 12.47
N PHE A 377 -0.42 -16.63 12.12
CA PHE A 377 -0.09 -15.21 12.14
C PHE A 377 -0.82 -14.45 11.03
N TRP A 378 -0.89 -15.01 9.82
CA TRP A 378 -1.68 -14.41 8.74
C TRP A 378 -3.17 -14.36 9.08
N ARG A 379 -3.72 -15.41 9.71
CA ARG A 379 -5.12 -15.40 10.18
C ARG A 379 -5.38 -14.28 11.18
N PHE A 380 -4.43 -14.07 12.11
CA PHE A 380 -4.52 -12.95 13.03
C PHE A 380 -4.57 -11.60 12.29
N LEU A 381 -3.69 -11.39 11.30
CA LEU A 381 -3.72 -10.16 10.50
C LEU A 381 -5.02 -9.97 9.71
N MET A 382 -5.58 -11.05 9.15
CA MET A 382 -6.90 -10.99 8.50
C MET A 382 -8.00 -10.59 9.49
N ASP A 383 -7.97 -11.14 10.71
CA ASP A 383 -8.92 -10.79 11.77
C ASP A 383 -8.77 -9.32 12.19
N VAL A 384 -7.55 -8.75 12.16
CA VAL A 384 -7.30 -7.32 12.38
C VAL A 384 -7.97 -6.48 11.28
N VAL A 385 -7.73 -6.79 10.01
CA VAL A 385 -8.34 -6.04 8.89
C VAL A 385 -9.87 -6.17 8.89
N GLU A 386 -10.41 -7.33 9.25
CA GLU A 386 -11.86 -7.52 9.41
C GLU A 386 -12.43 -6.67 10.56
N ALA A 387 -11.74 -6.63 11.71
CA ALA A 387 -12.16 -5.80 12.84
C ALA A 387 -12.16 -4.31 12.47
N ASP A 388 -11.14 -3.86 11.72
CA ASP A 388 -11.09 -2.48 11.19
C ASP A 388 -12.25 -2.22 10.21
N CYS A 389 -12.58 -3.16 9.32
CA CYS A 389 -13.73 -3.04 8.41
C CYS A 389 -15.05 -2.91 9.18
N LEU A 390 -15.24 -3.71 10.24
CA LEU A 390 -16.45 -3.66 11.08
C LEU A 390 -16.55 -2.36 11.87
N ALA A 391 -15.42 -1.87 12.39
CA ALA A 391 -15.35 -0.57 13.06
C ALA A 391 -15.75 0.56 12.12
N SER A 392 -15.17 0.64 10.92
CA SER A 392 -15.51 1.67 9.93
C SER A 392 -16.96 1.55 9.43
N GLN A 393 -17.50 0.33 9.28
CA GLN A 393 -18.93 0.16 8.97
C GLN A 393 -19.83 0.70 10.07
N PHE A 394 -19.46 0.48 11.33
CA PHE A 394 -20.18 1.03 12.46
C PHE A 394 -20.13 2.56 12.47
N ILE A 395 -18.95 3.17 12.28
CA ILE A 395 -18.78 4.64 12.23
C ILE A 395 -19.67 5.24 11.13
N LEU A 396 -19.64 4.69 9.92
CA LEU A 396 -20.49 5.17 8.82
C LEU A 396 -22.00 5.05 9.10
N LEU A 397 -22.43 4.04 9.86
CA LEU A 397 -23.83 3.89 10.27
C LEU A 397 -24.20 4.88 11.38
N GLU A 398 -23.27 5.16 12.28
CA GLU A 398 -23.43 6.13 13.35
C GLU A 398 -23.56 7.55 12.78
N ASP A 399 -22.65 7.96 11.89
CA ASP A 399 -22.73 9.23 11.16
C ASP A 399 -24.09 9.42 10.47
N ALA A 400 -24.63 8.36 9.85
CA ALA A 400 -25.93 8.40 9.19
C ALA A 400 -27.10 8.52 10.18
N VAL A 401 -26.99 7.93 11.37
CA VAL A 401 -27.96 8.08 12.46
C VAL A 401 -27.91 9.51 13.02
N GLU A 402 -26.72 10.04 13.26
CA GLU A 402 -26.53 11.39 13.77
C GLU A 402 -27.07 12.44 12.79
N ALA A 403 -26.69 12.36 11.51
CA ALA A 403 -27.18 13.27 10.48
C ALA A 403 -28.72 13.25 10.33
N LYS A 404 -29.37 12.13 10.63
CA LYS A 404 -30.83 11.96 10.50
C LYS A 404 -31.60 12.42 11.73
N TYR A 405 -31.10 12.13 12.93
CA TYR A 405 -31.85 12.31 14.18
C TYR A 405 -31.32 13.45 15.06
N ARG A 406 -30.09 13.90 14.81
CA ARG A 406 -29.41 15.00 15.52
C ARG A 406 -28.67 15.95 14.54
N PRO A 407 -29.33 16.47 13.49
CA PRO A 407 -28.68 17.30 12.47
C PRO A 407 -28.14 18.64 13.00
N ASP A 408 -28.66 19.12 14.14
CA ASP A 408 -28.31 20.41 14.74
C ASP A 408 -27.13 20.32 15.74
N ALA A 409 -26.50 19.14 15.87
CA ALA A 409 -25.33 18.94 16.72
C ALA A 409 -24.00 19.38 16.07
N GLY A 410 -24.00 19.79 14.79
CA GLY A 410 -22.82 20.23 14.05
C GLY A 410 -22.56 21.75 14.10
N ASP A 411 -21.33 22.12 14.46
CA ASP A 411 -20.62 23.42 14.40
C ASP A 411 -21.25 24.69 15.04
N GLU A 412 -22.57 24.81 15.19
CA GLU A 412 -23.20 25.99 15.85
C GLU A 412 -23.54 25.75 17.34
N ALA A 413 -23.37 24.54 17.85
CA ALA A 413 -23.70 24.15 19.23
C ALA A 413 -22.51 24.23 20.22
N GLU A 414 -21.28 24.53 19.76
CA GLU A 414 -20.10 24.63 20.64
C GLU A 414 -20.13 25.84 21.59
N ASP A 415 -21.00 26.83 21.36
CA ASP A 415 -21.11 28.04 22.17
C ASP A 415 -22.18 27.96 23.29
N GLU A 416 -22.96 26.89 23.38
CA GLU A 416 -23.95 26.69 24.45
C GLU A 416 -23.58 25.47 25.32
N GLU A 417 -22.92 25.72 26.47
CA GLU A 417 -22.53 24.73 27.49
C GLU A 417 -23.70 23.86 28.04
N ASP A 418 -24.95 24.10 27.60
CA ASP A 418 -26.19 23.45 28.04
C ASP A 418 -27.05 22.88 26.88
N ALA A 419 -26.51 22.69 25.67
CA ALA A 419 -27.26 22.10 24.56
C ALA A 419 -27.72 20.66 24.90
N GLU A 420 -29.01 20.50 25.18
CA GLU A 420 -29.61 19.21 25.59
C GLU A 420 -29.56 18.22 24.42
N VAL A 421 -28.72 17.18 24.54
CA VAL A 421 -28.58 16.14 23.52
C VAL A 421 -29.93 15.46 23.30
N THR A 422 -30.44 15.55 22.07
CA THR A 422 -31.75 14.98 21.72
C THR A 422 -31.71 13.44 21.81
N PRO A 423 -32.62 12.79 22.56
CA PRO A 423 -32.67 11.32 22.63
C PRO A 423 -32.97 10.68 21.28
N LEU A 424 -32.30 9.56 20.98
CA LEU A 424 -32.52 8.77 19.77
C LEU A 424 -33.79 7.91 19.88
N PRO A 425 -34.51 7.70 18.77
CA PRO A 425 -35.62 6.76 18.71
C PRO A 425 -35.08 5.31 18.66
N LEU A 426 -35.00 4.67 19.83
CA LEU A 426 -34.43 3.33 19.99
C LEU A 426 -35.15 2.22 19.20
N ASP A 427 -36.39 2.48 18.78
CA ASP A 427 -37.19 1.56 17.96
C ASP A 427 -36.96 1.72 16.45
N ALA A 428 -36.28 2.77 16.02
CA ALA A 428 -35.91 2.97 14.62
C ALA A 428 -34.93 1.89 14.14
N ASP A 429 -35.15 1.39 12.92
CA ASP A 429 -34.34 0.29 12.37
C ASP A 429 -32.88 0.70 12.16
N GLU A 430 -32.62 1.96 11.79
CA GLU A 430 -31.25 2.46 11.61
C GLU A 430 -30.47 2.52 12.93
N VAL A 431 -31.12 2.95 14.03
CA VAL A 431 -30.50 2.97 15.37
C VAL A 431 -30.20 1.56 15.84
N LYS A 432 -31.10 0.60 15.61
CA LYS A 432 -30.84 -0.82 15.93
C LYS A 432 -29.69 -1.39 15.12
N GLN A 433 -29.65 -1.11 13.81
CA GLN A 433 -28.56 -1.57 12.94
C GLN A 433 -27.21 -0.99 13.40
N ALA A 434 -27.15 0.28 13.77
CA ALA A 434 -25.94 0.90 14.29
C ALA A 434 -25.51 0.27 15.63
N LYS A 435 -26.45 -0.01 16.55
CA LYS A 435 -26.15 -0.73 17.81
C LYS A 435 -25.63 -2.16 17.55
N GLU A 436 -26.27 -2.91 16.66
CA GLU A 436 -25.81 -4.26 16.28
C GLU A 436 -24.44 -4.24 15.61
N ALA A 437 -24.15 -3.23 14.78
CA ALA A 437 -22.84 -3.04 14.15
C ALA A 437 -21.77 -2.70 15.20
N SER A 438 -22.09 -1.84 16.17
CA SER A 438 -21.22 -1.50 17.30
C SER A 438 -20.84 -2.74 18.10
N GLU A 439 -21.82 -3.57 18.47
CA GLU A 439 -21.56 -4.82 19.21
C GLU A 439 -20.64 -5.76 18.44
N LYS A 440 -20.86 -5.92 17.12
CA LYS A 440 -20.00 -6.74 16.25
C LYS A 440 -18.57 -6.20 16.18
N ALA A 441 -18.41 -4.88 16.02
CA ALA A 441 -17.10 -4.24 15.95
C ALA A 441 -16.33 -4.40 17.28
N LEU A 442 -17.00 -4.15 18.41
CA LEU A 442 -16.43 -4.32 19.75
C LEU A 442 -16.02 -5.78 19.99
N ASP A 443 -16.86 -6.75 19.63
CA ASP A 443 -16.54 -8.17 19.80
C ASP A 443 -15.37 -8.61 18.90
N ALA A 444 -15.29 -8.12 17.67
CA ALA A 444 -14.18 -8.38 16.77
C ALA A 444 -12.86 -7.82 17.33
N LEU A 445 -12.84 -6.56 17.79
CA LEU A 445 -11.66 -5.92 18.39
C LEU A 445 -11.22 -6.60 19.70
N ARG A 446 -12.18 -6.99 20.55
CA ARG A 446 -11.86 -7.78 21.76
C ARG A 446 -11.26 -9.15 21.38
N LYS A 447 -11.76 -9.78 20.32
CA LYS A 447 -11.22 -11.05 19.80
C LYS A 447 -9.80 -10.89 19.26
N THR A 448 -9.49 -9.82 18.52
CA THR A 448 -8.12 -9.58 18.03
C THR A 448 -7.16 -9.36 19.19
N ILE A 449 -7.54 -8.57 20.21
CA ILE A 449 -6.75 -8.37 21.43
C ILE A 449 -6.50 -9.69 22.17
N ALA A 450 -7.54 -10.52 22.34
CA ALA A 450 -7.40 -11.83 22.98
C ALA A 450 -6.48 -12.77 22.18
N THR A 451 -6.59 -12.74 20.85
CA THR A 451 -5.77 -13.55 19.95
C THR A 451 -4.31 -13.11 20.00
N LEU A 452 -4.05 -11.79 19.98
CA LEU A 452 -2.71 -11.22 20.11
C LEU A 452 -2.01 -11.71 21.39
N ALA A 453 -2.73 -11.78 22.51
CA ALA A 453 -2.19 -12.29 23.77
C ALA A 453 -1.84 -13.79 23.75
N SER A 454 -2.39 -14.54 22.79
CA SER A 454 -2.12 -15.97 22.59
C SER A 454 -1.03 -16.25 21.56
N LEU A 455 -0.60 -15.25 20.79
CA LEU A 455 0.47 -15.40 19.80
C LEU A 455 1.82 -15.65 20.48
N PRO A 456 2.75 -16.38 19.81
CA PRO A 456 4.13 -16.47 20.24
C PRO A 456 4.72 -15.09 20.52
N SER A 457 5.54 -14.96 21.57
CA SER A 457 6.13 -13.67 21.97
C SER A 457 6.97 -12.99 20.89
N ALA A 458 7.48 -13.77 19.92
CA ALA A 458 8.20 -13.25 18.75
C ALA A 458 7.29 -12.50 17.75
N LEU A 459 5.97 -12.73 17.81
CA LEU A 459 4.96 -12.15 16.93
C LEU A 459 4.06 -11.13 17.65
N ALA A 460 3.92 -11.25 18.99
CA ALA A 460 3.12 -10.34 19.81
C ALA A 460 3.91 -9.06 20.15
N HIS A 461 3.93 -8.09 19.24
CA HIS A 461 4.62 -6.80 19.47
C HIS A 461 3.76 -5.82 20.32
N PRO A 462 4.34 -5.05 21.26
CA PRO A 462 3.61 -4.07 22.07
C PRO A 462 2.84 -2.99 21.29
N SER A 463 3.37 -2.52 20.15
CA SER A 463 2.64 -1.50 19.36
C SER A 463 1.41 -2.06 18.63
N ALA A 464 1.41 -3.35 18.29
CA ALA A 464 0.21 -4.03 17.78
C ALA A 464 -0.90 -4.01 18.84
N LYS A 465 -0.51 -4.24 20.11
CA LYS A 465 -1.42 -4.13 21.24
C LYS A 465 -1.95 -2.70 21.33
N LEU A 466 -1.06 -1.71 21.34
CA LEU A 466 -1.44 -0.30 21.42
C LEU A 466 -2.44 0.10 20.32
N ALA A 467 -2.17 -0.25 19.06
CA ALA A 467 -3.03 0.06 17.93
C ALA A 467 -4.44 -0.55 18.07
N GLN A 468 -4.54 -1.82 18.48
CA GLN A 468 -5.82 -2.49 18.69
C GLN A 468 -6.61 -1.89 19.87
N TYR A 469 -5.93 -1.48 20.94
CA TYR A 469 -6.58 -0.80 22.07
C TYR A 469 -7.03 0.63 21.71
N ARG A 470 -6.27 1.38 20.89
CA ARG A 470 -6.72 2.69 20.37
C ARG A 470 -7.99 2.56 19.54
N LYS A 471 -8.03 1.56 18.64
CA LYS A 471 -9.22 1.31 17.82
C LYS A 471 -10.42 0.86 18.66
N LEU A 472 -10.19 0.04 19.70
CA LEU A 472 -11.24 -0.32 20.64
C LEU A 472 -11.78 0.89 21.42
N GLU A 473 -10.90 1.78 21.88
CA GLU A 473 -11.31 3.03 22.53
C GLU A 473 -12.14 3.90 21.60
N GLU A 474 -11.68 4.12 20.36
CA GLU A 474 -12.40 4.91 19.35
C GLU A 474 -13.82 4.39 19.15
N VAL A 475 -14.00 3.08 18.94
CA VAL A 475 -15.32 2.48 18.78
C VAL A 475 -16.18 2.61 20.04
N LEU A 476 -15.61 2.49 21.25
CA LEU A 476 -16.34 2.71 22.50
C LEU A 476 -16.79 4.17 22.66
N LEU A 477 -15.96 5.14 22.26
CA LEU A 477 -16.30 6.56 22.28
C LEU A 477 -17.44 6.85 21.30
N VAL A 478 -17.35 6.38 20.06
CA VAL A 478 -18.43 6.54 19.06
C VAL A 478 -19.70 5.80 19.50
N SER A 479 -19.60 4.61 20.09
CA SER A 479 -20.76 3.88 20.62
C SER A 479 -21.51 4.63 21.72
N SER A 480 -20.83 5.50 22.46
CA SER A 480 -21.46 6.33 23.49
C SER A 480 -22.51 7.28 22.93
N ALA A 481 -22.35 7.73 21.68
CA ALA A 481 -23.30 8.60 20.99
C ALA A 481 -24.66 7.90 20.77
N LEU A 482 -24.69 6.56 20.68
CA LEU A 482 -25.91 5.77 20.53
C LEU A 482 -26.65 5.49 21.85
N ILE A 483 -26.12 5.94 22.98
CA ILE A 483 -26.72 5.79 24.31
C ILE A 483 -27.52 7.05 24.63
N ASN A 484 -28.80 6.91 25.00
CA ASN A 484 -29.60 8.08 25.34
C ASN A 484 -29.19 8.67 26.71
N PRO A 485 -29.34 9.99 26.93
CA PRO A 485 -28.95 10.64 28.19
C PRO A 485 -29.65 10.09 29.44
N ASP A 486 -30.83 9.49 29.30
CA ASP A 486 -31.58 8.86 30.38
C ASP A 486 -31.08 7.43 30.71
N GLU A 487 -30.27 6.81 29.84
CA GLU A 487 -29.64 5.50 30.04
C GLU A 487 -28.36 5.59 30.89
N THR A 488 -28.44 6.24 32.05
CA THR A 488 -27.29 6.54 32.95
C THR A 488 -26.44 5.31 33.35
N ASP A 489 -27.06 4.13 33.49
CA ASP A 489 -26.32 2.89 33.79
C ASP A 489 -25.49 2.40 32.59
N ALA A 490 -25.99 2.59 31.37
CA ALA A 490 -25.27 2.22 30.15
C ALA A 490 -24.11 3.18 29.87
N LEU A 491 -24.33 4.50 30.05
CA LEU A 491 -23.27 5.50 29.95
C LEU A 491 -22.13 5.20 30.93
N ARG A 492 -22.46 4.95 32.19
CA ARG A 492 -21.47 4.61 33.23
C ARG A 492 -20.72 3.31 32.90
N ALA A 493 -21.39 2.28 32.39
CA ALA A 493 -20.73 1.05 31.98
C ALA A 493 -19.75 1.28 30.82
N ASN A 494 -20.12 2.13 29.85
CA ASN A 494 -19.24 2.49 28.74
C ASN A 494 -18.02 3.29 29.22
N GLU A 495 -18.21 4.27 30.10
CA GLU A 495 -17.11 5.04 30.71
C GLU A 495 -16.15 4.14 31.51
N GLU A 496 -16.68 3.20 32.29
CA GLU A 496 -15.89 2.21 33.02
C GLU A 496 -15.08 1.32 32.06
N GLU A 497 -15.66 0.94 30.91
CA GLU A 497 -14.95 0.16 29.89
C GLU A 497 -13.86 0.98 29.19
N VAL A 498 -14.13 2.23 28.80
CA VAL A 498 -13.12 3.14 28.21
C VAL A 498 -11.94 3.31 29.17
N ALA A 499 -12.20 3.57 30.46
CA ALA A 499 -11.15 3.70 31.47
C ALA A 499 -10.33 2.41 31.63
N LYS A 500 -10.98 1.23 31.52
CA LYS A 500 -10.29 -0.05 31.54
C LYS A 500 -9.41 -0.23 30.29
N VAL A 501 -9.91 0.08 29.11
CA VAL A 501 -9.19 -0.02 27.83
C VAL A 501 -7.96 0.88 27.84
N ARG A 502 -8.09 2.13 28.29
CA ARG A 502 -6.94 3.06 28.40
C ARG A 502 -5.84 2.50 29.30
N LYS A 503 -6.22 2.01 30.47
CA LYS A 503 -5.30 1.42 31.43
C LYS A 503 -4.63 0.14 30.92
N GLU A 504 -5.39 -0.78 30.32
CA GLU A 504 -4.88 -2.06 29.82
C GLU A 504 -4.04 -1.90 28.54
N GLY A 505 -4.38 -0.91 27.72
CA GLY A 505 -3.68 -0.54 26.48
C GLY A 505 -2.41 0.28 26.71
N GLY A 506 -2.22 0.88 27.89
CA GLY A 506 -1.12 1.80 28.17
C GLY A 506 -1.32 3.17 27.52
N LEU A 507 -2.57 3.57 27.27
CA LEU A 507 -2.91 4.85 26.63
C LEU A 507 -2.75 6.03 27.59
N ASP A 508 -2.93 5.80 28.89
CA ASP A 508 -2.75 6.82 29.95
C ASP A 508 -1.29 7.29 30.10
N GLU A 509 -0.31 6.50 29.64
CA GLU A 509 1.12 6.81 29.76
C GLU A 509 1.65 7.71 28.62
N LEU A 510 0.91 7.82 27.51
CA LEU A 510 1.30 8.63 26.34
C LEU A 510 0.92 10.11 26.46
N ASP A 511 -0.09 10.44 27.26
CA ASP A 511 -0.50 11.83 27.54
C ASP A 511 0.38 12.49 28.63
N GLY A 512 1.40 11.78 29.15
CA GLY A 512 2.12 12.13 30.37
C GLY A 512 3.58 12.59 30.23
N GLU A 513 4.20 12.59 29.04
CA GLU A 513 5.63 12.91 28.89
C GLU A 513 5.93 13.93 27.77
N ASP A 514 5.40 15.15 27.89
CA ASP A 514 6.17 16.36 27.57
C ASP A 514 6.96 16.75 28.84
N GLY A 515 7.90 15.87 29.20
CA GLY A 515 8.85 16.08 30.28
C GLY A 515 9.91 17.09 29.86
N ASP A 516 9.68 18.34 30.24
CA ASP A 516 10.61 19.46 30.25
C ASP A 516 11.95 19.08 30.93
N GLU A 517 12.89 18.51 30.18
CA GLU A 517 14.30 18.44 30.56
C GLU A 517 15.22 18.89 29.41
N GLY A 518 15.77 20.10 29.59
CA GLY A 518 16.85 20.69 28.80
C GLY A 518 17.23 22.06 29.39
N ASP A 519 17.76 22.17 30.60
CA ASP A 519 19.14 21.86 31.05
C ASP A 519 19.92 23.16 31.39
N ALA A 520 20.76 23.01 32.40
CA ALA A 520 22.00 23.73 32.68
C ALA A 520 21.91 25.09 33.39
N GLY A 521 22.28 25.02 34.67
CA GLY A 521 22.83 26.15 35.41
C GLY A 521 24.23 26.58 34.95
N GLY A 522 24.64 27.73 35.51
CA GLY A 522 25.96 28.36 35.37
C GLY A 522 25.79 29.79 34.84
N ALA A 523 26.25 30.87 35.47
CA ALA A 523 27.41 31.01 36.34
C ALA A 523 27.29 32.28 37.20
N LYS A 524 28.09 32.29 38.28
CA LYS A 524 28.60 33.51 38.93
C LYS A 524 29.40 34.34 37.92
N ASP A 525 29.31 35.66 38.07
CA ASP A 525 30.41 36.67 38.08
C ASP A 525 29.73 38.05 37.84
N GLU A 526 29.67 38.92 38.85
CA GLU A 526 30.63 39.98 39.23
C GLU A 526 30.26 41.35 38.62
N GLU A 527 30.33 42.37 39.47
CA GLU A 527 30.35 43.84 39.22
C GLU A 527 29.05 44.48 38.71
N GLU A 528 28.45 45.50 39.33
CA GLU A 528 28.98 46.65 40.09
C GLU A 528 27.87 47.23 41.01
#